data_AF-A0A975J1N2-F1
#
_entry.id   AF-A0A975J1N2-F1
#
_cell.length_a   1.000
_cell.length_b   1.000
_cell.length_c   1.000
_cell.angle_alpha   90.00
_cell.angle_beta   90.00
_cell.angle_gamma   90.00
#
_symmetry.space_group_name_H-M   'P 1'
#
loop_
_entity.id
_entity.type
_entity.pdbx_description
1 polymer ?
#
loop_
_entity_poly.entity_id
_entity_poly.type
_entity_poly.pdbx_seq_one_letter_code
_entity_poly.pdbx_strand_id
1 'polypeptide(L)'
;MERLRKFRLLKAAIVGILLFQFALMVMMSGSARLHHDLHCDAGHPDHQCEVTLFTSGTLDDVPPPAVIPAPVMAAHLPEVLPPVCRVAVIPGHLIGGILAQAPPRAP
;
A
#
# COMPACT_ATOMS: atom_id res chain seq x y z
N MET A 1 -7.48 -20.00 -32.82
CA MET A 1 -6.73 -18.74 -33.09
C MET A 1 -7.20 -17.55 -32.24
N GLU A 2 -8.50 -17.37 -31.99
CA GLU A 2 -9.06 -16.23 -31.23
C GLU A 2 -8.57 -16.12 -29.78
N ARG A 3 -8.47 -17.25 -29.06
CA ARG A 3 -7.99 -17.28 -27.65
C ARG A 3 -6.54 -16.77 -27.52
N LEU A 4 -5.69 -17.10 -28.50
CA LEU A 4 -4.30 -16.63 -28.58
C LEU A 4 -4.20 -15.12 -28.85
N ARG A 5 -5.15 -14.57 -29.62
CA ARG A 5 -5.22 -13.13 -29.93
C ARG A 5 -5.71 -12.34 -28.71
N LYS A 6 -6.72 -12.84 -27.99
CA LYS A 6 -7.18 -12.26 -26.70
C LYS A 6 -6.06 -12.22 -25.65
N PHE A 7 -5.31 -13.32 -25.52
CA PHE A 7 -4.18 -13.39 -24.57
C PHE A 7 -3.06 -12.40 -24.92
N ARG A 8 -2.76 -12.21 -26.20
CA ARG A 8 -1.78 -11.22 -26.67
C ARG A 8 -2.24 -9.78 -26.42
N LEU A 9 -3.51 -9.49 -26.66
CA LEU A 9 -4.09 -8.17 -26.38
C LEU A 9 -4.09 -7.86 -24.87
N LEU A 10 -4.48 -8.83 -24.03
CA LEU A 10 -4.43 -8.67 -22.58
C LEU A 10 -3.00 -8.39 -22.10
N LYS A 11 -2.02 -9.17 -22.57
CA LYS A 11 -0.60 -8.93 -22.26
C LYS A 11 -0.15 -7.54 -22.69
N ALA A 12 -0.48 -7.13 -23.91
CA ALA A 12 -0.13 -5.80 -24.41
C ALA A 12 -0.77 -4.69 -23.57
N ALA A 13 -2.03 -4.86 -23.14
CA ALA A 13 -2.70 -3.91 -22.26
C ALA A 13 -2.01 -3.84 -20.88
N ILE A 14 -1.69 -4.98 -20.27
CA ILE A 14 -0.97 -5.03 -18.99
C ILE A 14 0.38 -4.33 -19.12
N VAL A 15 1.17 -4.66 -20.15
CA VAL A 15 2.46 -4.02 -20.39
C VAL A 15 2.31 -2.51 -20.64
N GLY A 16 1.31 -2.10 -21.41
CA GLY A 16 1.04 -0.69 -21.67
C GLY A 16 0.70 0.09 -20.39
N ILE A 17 -0.14 -0.49 -19.52
CA ILE A 17 -0.47 0.10 -18.21
C ILE A 17 0.78 0.22 -17.33
N LEU A 18 1.59 -0.83 -17.27
CA LEU A 18 2.82 -0.82 -16.47
C LEU A 18 3.83 0.22 -16.97
N LEU A 19 4.02 0.33 -18.30
CA LEU A 19 4.90 1.33 -18.89
C LEU A 19 4.39 2.75 -18.66
N PHE A 20 3.08 2.96 -18.77
CA PHE A 20 2.47 4.25 -18.48
C PHE A 20 2.66 4.66 -17.01
N GLN A 21 2.43 3.74 -16.07
CA GLN A 21 2.66 3.96 -14.65
C GLN A 21 4.13 4.29 -14.36
N PHE A 22 5.06 3.52 -14.94
CA PHE A 22 6.50 3.76 -14.79
C PHE A 22 6.90 5.15 -15.34
N ALA A 23 6.40 5.53 -16.52
CA ALA A 23 6.68 6.84 -17.10
C ALA A 23 6.15 7.99 -16.23
N LEU A 24 4.93 7.86 -15.68
CA LEU A 24 4.39 8.84 -14.73
C LEU A 24 5.25 8.97 -13.48
N MET A 25 5.69 7.85 -12.91
CA MET A 25 6.56 7.84 -11.73
C MET A 25 7.90 8.53 -12.02
N VAL A 26 8.53 8.27 -13.18
CA VAL A 26 9.75 8.98 -13.61
C VAL A 26 9.49 10.48 -13.78
N MET A 27 8.39 10.88 -14.41
CA MET A 27 8.05 12.30 -14.57
C MET A 27 7.84 13.02 -13.23
N MET A 28 7.16 12.38 -12.28
CA MET A 28 6.96 12.93 -10.94
C MET A 28 8.27 12.99 -10.15
N SER A 29 9.15 12.00 -10.31
CA SER A 29 10.47 11.97 -9.66
C SER A 29 11.36 13.15 -10.10
N GLY A 30 11.22 13.57 -11.37
CA GLY A 30 11.94 14.71 -11.92
C GLY A 30 11.27 16.08 -11.71
N SER A 31 10.03 16.12 -11.21
CA SER A 31 9.25 17.35 -11.08
C SER A 31 8.41 17.40 -9.81
N ALA A 32 8.91 18.11 -8.80
CA ALA A 32 8.21 18.37 -7.55
C ALA A 32 6.86 19.08 -7.75
N ARG A 33 6.74 19.94 -8.77
CA ARG A 33 5.48 20.62 -9.09
C ARG A 33 4.41 19.65 -9.60
N LEU A 34 4.78 18.74 -10.50
CA LEU A 34 3.86 17.71 -11.00
C LEU A 34 3.42 16.78 -9.87
N HIS A 35 4.35 16.42 -8.99
CA HIS A 35 4.07 15.59 -7.82
C HIS A 35 3.08 16.29 -6.86
N HIS A 36 3.28 17.59 -6.59
CA HIS A 36 2.38 18.40 -5.76
C HIS A 36 1.01 18.66 -6.40
N ASP A 37 0.96 18.84 -7.72
CA ASP A 37 -0.29 18.99 -8.46
C ASP A 37 -1.14 17.71 -8.42
N LEU A 38 -0.51 16.54 -8.27
CA LEU A 38 -1.21 15.25 -8.14
C LEU A 38 -1.73 15.01 -6.71
N HIS A 39 -0.96 15.36 -5.68
CA HIS A 39 -1.45 15.41 -4.30
C HIS A 39 -0.68 16.44 -3.45
N CYS A 40 -1.43 17.23 -2.68
CA CYS A 40 -0.92 18.45 -2.04
C CYS A 40 0.09 18.22 -0.90
N ASP A 41 0.23 17.00 -0.41
CA ASP A 41 1.18 16.62 0.64
C ASP A 41 2.56 16.20 0.09
N ALA A 42 2.74 16.14 -1.23
CA ALA A 42 3.95 15.68 -1.97
C ALA A 42 5.31 16.35 -1.67
N GLY A 43 5.36 17.28 -0.71
CA GLY A 43 6.58 17.95 -0.25
C GLY A 43 6.77 17.93 1.26
N HIS A 44 5.90 17.24 2.00
CA HIS A 44 6.10 17.08 3.44
C HIS A 44 7.30 16.16 3.71
N PRO A 45 8.13 16.45 4.73
CA PRO A 45 9.33 15.66 5.02
C PRO A 45 9.01 14.21 5.41
N ASP A 46 7.81 13.97 5.95
CA ASP A 46 7.33 12.64 6.35
C ASP A 46 6.45 11.99 5.27
N HIS A 47 6.31 12.61 4.09
CA HIS A 47 5.50 12.06 3.01
C HIS A 47 6.23 10.89 2.35
N GLN A 48 5.59 9.71 2.37
CA GLN A 48 6.10 8.52 1.72
C GLN A 48 5.13 8.06 0.63
N CYS A 49 5.56 8.17 -0.61
CA CYS A 49 4.90 7.59 -1.78
C CYS A 49 5.91 6.84 -2.65
N GLU A 50 5.41 6.11 -3.64
CA GLU A 50 6.25 5.35 -4.59
C GLU A 50 7.31 6.26 -5.26
N VAL A 51 6.94 7.50 -5.62
CA VAL A 51 7.86 8.48 -6.22
C VAL A 51 8.99 8.85 -5.26
N THR A 52 8.68 9.15 -4.00
CA THR A 52 9.72 9.52 -3.02
C THR A 52 10.65 8.35 -2.74
N LEU A 53 10.12 7.14 -2.61
CA LEU A 53 10.92 5.92 -2.40
C LEU A 53 11.82 5.60 -3.61
N PHE A 54 11.31 5.84 -4.81
CA PHE A 54 12.10 5.74 -6.03
C PHE A 54 13.22 6.78 -6.07
N THR A 55 12.94 8.05 -5.71
CA THR A 55 13.98 9.10 -5.68
C THR A 55 15.02 8.91 -4.58
N SER A 56 14.64 8.37 -3.41
CA SER A 56 15.57 8.12 -2.30
C SER A 56 16.41 6.86 -2.51
N GLY A 57 16.10 6.04 -3.53
CA GLY A 57 16.75 4.76 -3.75
C GLY A 57 16.37 3.68 -2.72
N THR A 58 15.35 3.92 -1.91
CA THR A 58 14.89 3.03 -0.83
C THR A 58 13.69 2.18 -1.25
N LEU A 59 13.44 2.05 -2.56
CA LEU A 59 12.34 1.25 -3.10
C LEU A 59 12.46 -0.23 -2.69
N ASP A 60 13.69 -0.73 -2.59
CA ASP A 60 14.00 -2.10 -2.19
C ASP A 60 14.20 -2.25 -0.66
N ASP A 61 14.24 -1.14 0.09
CA ASP A 61 14.45 -1.12 1.54
C ASP A 61 13.16 -1.33 2.34
N VAL A 62 12.09 -1.81 1.69
CA VAL A 62 10.87 -2.18 2.41
C VAL A 62 11.21 -3.30 3.38
N PRO A 63 11.05 -3.11 4.70
CA PRO A 63 11.33 -4.16 5.65
C PRO A 63 10.46 -5.38 5.30
N PRO A 64 11.00 -6.61 5.36
CA PRO A 64 10.23 -7.79 5.06
C PRO A 64 8.94 -7.77 5.89
N PRO A 65 7.80 -8.17 5.32
CA PRO A 65 6.53 -8.13 6.04
C PRO A 65 6.73 -8.86 7.37
N ALA A 66 6.39 -8.18 8.46
CA ALA A 66 6.46 -8.77 9.78
C ALA A 66 5.74 -10.12 9.71
N VAL A 67 6.42 -11.20 10.08
CA VAL A 67 5.82 -12.53 10.14
C VAL A 67 4.76 -12.46 11.22
N ILE A 68 3.51 -12.19 10.84
CA ILE A 68 2.38 -12.25 11.75
C ILE A 68 2.22 -13.73 12.10
N PRO A 69 2.50 -14.16 13.34
CA PRO A 69 2.28 -15.54 13.74
C PRO A 69 0.82 -15.88 13.45
N ALA A 70 0.57 -17.03 12.84
CA ALA A 70 -0.80 -17.50 12.66
C ALA A 70 -1.52 -17.46 14.02
N PRO A 71 -2.75 -16.93 14.08
CA PRO A 71 -3.48 -16.89 15.33
C PRO A 71 -3.59 -18.30 15.87
N VAL A 72 -2.94 -18.56 17.01
CA VAL A 72 -3.11 -19.81 17.73
C VAL A 72 -4.54 -19.81 18.25
N MET A 73 -5.35 -20.77 17.80
CA MET A 73 -6.65 -21.00 18.41
C MET A 73 -6.43 -21.42 19.86
N ALA A 74 -6.50 -20.46 20.78
CA ALA A 74 -6.55 -20.76 22.20
C ALA A 74 -7.86 -21.53 22.44
N ALA A 75 -7.77 -22.79 22.87
CA ALA A 75 -8.92 -23.65 23.19
C ALA A 75 -9.69 -23.19 24.44
N HIS A 76 -9.32 -22.06 25.03
CA HIS A 76 -9.98 -21.47 26.20
C HIS A 76 -10.53 -20.10 25.82
N LEU A 77 -11.82 -20.10 25.49
CA LEU A 77 -12.66 -18.90 25.45
C LEU A 77 -12.79 -18.42 26.91
N PRO A 78 -12.26 -17.24 27.31
CA PRO A 78 -12.65 -16.65 28.57
C PRO A 78 -14.11 -16.20 28.43
N GLU A 79 -14.96 -16.65 29.35
CA GLU A 79 -16.40 -16.37 29.44
C GLU A 79 -16.70 -14.91 29.85
N VAL A 80 -15.97 -13.96 29.26
CA VAL A 80 -16.28 -12.54 29.39
C VAL A 80 -16.01 -11.91 28.02
N LEU A 81 -17.02 -11.97 27.15
CA LEU A 81 -17.06 -11.15 25.95
C LEU A 81 -17.34 -9.71 26.42
N PRO A 82 -16.39 -8.75 26.33
CA PRO A 82 -16.77 -7.35 26.48
C PRO A 82 -17.78 -7.01 25.39
N PRO A 83 -18.71 -6.05 25.63
CA PRO A 83 -19.75 -5.71 24.67
C PRO A 83 -19.09 -5.42 23.33
N VAL A 84 -19.57 -6.12 22.29
CA VAL A 84 -19.09 -5.99 20.91
C VAL A 84 -19.24 -4.52 20.53
N CYS A 85 -18.17 -3.75 20.71
CA CYS A 85 -18.08 -2.42 20.16
C CYS A 85 -18.16 -2.64 18.66
N ARG A 86 -19.27 -2.18 18.05
CA ARG A 86 -19.41 -2.13 16.60
C ARG A 86 -18.39 -1.11 16.10
N VAL A 87 -17.13 -1.52 16.01
CA VAL A 87 -16.13 -0.78 15.26
C VAL A 87 -16.58 -0.87 13.82
N ALA A 88 -17.05 0.25 13.29
CA ALA A 88 -17.36 0.39 11.89
C ALA A 88 -16.09 0.00 11.13
N VAL A 89 -16.14 -1.14 10.43
CA VAL A 89 -15.08 -1.55 9.52
C VAL A 89 -15.12 -0.58 8.36
N ILE A 90 -14.37 0.51 8.48
CA ILE A 90 -14.09 1.41 7.35
C ILE A 90 -13.24 0.59 6.38
N PRO A 91 -13.60 0.48 5.08
CA PRO A 91 -12.85 -0.34 4.15
C PRO A 91 -11.44 0.25 3.99
N GLY A 92 -10.46 -0.33 4.67
CA GLY A 92 -9.06 0.10 4.72
C GLY A 92 -8.26 -0.25 3.46
N HIS A 93 -8.75 0.13 2.28
CA HIS A 93 -8.05 -0.05 1.01
C HIS A 93 -7.10 1.10 0.67
N LEU A 94 -6.91 2.04 1.60
CA LEU A 94 -5.91 3.11 1.51
C LEU A 94 -5.00 3.01 2.73
N ILE A 95 -3.93 2.22 2.55
CA ILE A 95 -2.58 2.17 3.15
C ILE A 95 -2.36 2.65 4.62
N GLY A 96 -3.09 3.63 5.15
CA GLY A 96 -2.92 4.17 6.51
C GLY A 96 -3.72 3.46 7.62
N GLY A 97 -4.75 2.67 7.30
CA GLY A 97 -5.63 2.07 8.31
C GLY A 97 -5.00 0.94 9.15
N ILE A 98 -3.94 0.29 8.63
CA ILE A 98 -3.33 -0.89 9.26
C ILE A 98 -2.47 -0.50 10.48
N LEU A 99 -1.93 0.72 10.51
CA LEU A 99 -1.04 1.18 11.58
C LEU A 99 -1.78 1.83 12.76
N ALA A 100 -3.07 2.15 12.60
CA ALA A 100 -3.86 2.80 13.65
C ALA A 100 -4.22 1.87 14.83
N GLN A 101 -3.99 0.56 14.69
CA GLN A 101 -4.29 -0.45 15.72
C GLN A 101 -3.05 -0.97 16.47
N ALA A 102 -1.86 -0.41 16.23
CA ALA A 102 -0.71 -0.78 17.03
C ALA A 102 -0.85 -0.22 18.47
N PRO A 103 -0.70 -1.05 19.52
CA PRO A 103 -0.83 -0.59 20.90
C PRO A 103 0.27 0.44 21.24
N PRO A 104 -0.01 1.43 22.11
CA PRO A 104 0.98 2.44 22.48
C PRO A 104 2.20 1.76 23.11
N ARG A 105 3.39 2.23 22.70
CA ARG A 105 4.67 1.75 23.23
C ARG A 105 4.72 2.02 24.73
N ALA A 106 4.88 0.96 25.53
CA ALA A 106 5.10 1.10 26.97
C ALA A 106 6.44 1.82 27.23
N PRO A 107 6.54 2.62 28.31
CA PRO A 107 7.71 3.45 28.64
C PRO A 107 8.97 2.64 28.93
#